data_AF-A0A538TVQ6-F1
#
_entry.id   AF-A0A538TVQ6-F1
#
_cell.length_a   1.000
_cell.length_b   1.000
_cell.length_c   1.000
_cell.angle_alpha   90.00
_cell.angle_beta   90.00
_cell.angle_gamma   90.00
#
_symmetry.space_group_name_H-M   'P 1'
#
loop_
_entity.id
_entity.type
_entity.pdbx_description
1 polymer ?
#
loop_
_entity_poly.entity_id
_entity_poly.type
_entity_poly.pdbx_seq_one_letter_code
_entity_poly.pdbx_strand_id
1 'polypeptide(L)'
;MQLVETRPVESRLGNPALAAAAPVWVEMIDGATRTLDLEEFYLATWPGEPLSPVLEAMRRAAKRGVAVRLILDTGMLDSSPLPPDSLGLLAGVSLRLLDMKKVSGGGVQHSKYFIVDDREVYVGSQNLDWRSLKHIHELGVRARDPRIAGLFTRVFESDWQAAAPPGGAAAGTTPVAVSAPLPALPIRLAQAPGDTVDVWPSFSPEGHIPDASLWDRDALVRLIDGARREIVVQSLTYGLGRPGRRDSTLDEALRRAAGRGVKVRLILSDWEADNPRIGDLQRLARVPGVEVKLRCGPGWGPATGSPTTSTAPATRRSRCATARSPLRPTPSSRSAGPRARSSR
;
A
#
# COMPACT_ATOMS: atom_id res chain seq x y z
N MET A 1 7.73 -2.94 18.89
CA MET A 1 7.20 -3.17 17.52
C MET A 1 8.07 -4.20 16.84
N GLN A 2 7.54 -4.90 15.84
CA GLN A 2 8.29 -5.86 15.04
C GLN A 2 8.18 -5.46 13.57
N LEU A 3 9.32 -5.27 12.91
CA LEU A 3 9.39 -5.10 11.46
C LEU A 3 9.26 -6.47 10.78
N VAL A 4 8.50 -6.49 9.69
CA VAL A 4 8.13 -7.68 8.95
C VAL A 4 8.37 -7.43 7.47
N GLU A 5 8.96 -8.40 6.77
CA GLU A 5 9.34 -8.25 5.37
C GLU A 5 8.89 -9.45 4.53
N THR A 6 8.34 -9.19 3.34
CA THR A 6 8.33 -10.19 2.28
C THR A 6 9.57 -10.02 1.41
N ARG A 7 10.40 -11.06 1.34
CA ARG A 7 11.58 -11.09 0.49
C ARG A 7 11.23 -11.87 -0.78
N PRO A 8 11.38 -11.27 -1.98
CA PRO A 8 11.17 -11.99 -3.23
C PRO A 8 12.10 -13.19 -3.32
N VAL A 9 11.54 -14.39 -3.50
CA VAL A 9 12.32 -15.63 -3.58
C VAL A 9 13.29 -15.66 -4.77
N GLU A 10 13.03 -14.85 -5.80
CA GLU A 10 13.88 -14.67 -6.98
C GLU A 10 15.04 -13.68 -6.76
N SER A 11 15.14 -13.07 -5.59
CA SER A 11 16.12 -12.00 -5.34
C SER A 11 16.88 -12.19 -4.04
N ARG A 12 18.04 -11.53 -3.96
CA ARG A 12 18.83 -11.43 -2.72
C ARG A 12 18.45 -10.18 -1.91
N LEU A 13 17.35 -9.50 -2.24
CA LEU A 13 16.93 -8.31 -1.52
C LEU A 13 16.27 -8.67 -0.19
N GLY A 14 16.34 -7.69 0.69
CA GLY A 14 15.79 -7.73 2.02
C GLY A 14 16.81 -8.15 3.07
N ASN A 15 16.35 -8.14 4.32
CA ASN A 15 17.16 -8.34 5.49
C ASN A 15 16.76 -9.69 6.13
N PRO A 16 17.64 -10.70 6.12
CA PRO A 16 17.32 -12.01 6.71
C PRO A 16 17.09 -11.98 8.22
N ALA A 17 17.46 -10.89 8.91
CA ALA A 17 17.15 -10.69 10.32
C ALA A 17 15.69 -10.28 10.58
N LEU A 18 14.94 -9.84 9.55
CA LEU A 18 13.53 -9.50 9.69
C LEU A 18 12.65 -10.74 9.54
N ALA A 19 11.56 -10.76 10.32
CA ALA A 19 10.59 -11.85 10.25
C ALA A 19 9.83 -11.85 8.91
N ALA A 20 9.52 -13.03 8.39
CA ALA A 20 8.71 -13.18 7.19
C ALA A 20 7.23 -12.89 7.47
N ALA A 21 6.53 -12.28 6.52
CA ALA A 21 5.13 -11.88 6.69
C ALA A 21 4.17 -13.03 6.97
N ALA A 22 4.17 -14.08 6.14
CA ALA A 22 3.20 -15.17 6.27
C ALA A 22 3.24 -15.88 7.65
N PRO A 23 4.41 -16.27 8.21
CA PRO A 23 4.47 -16.82 9.56
C PRO A 23 3.97 -15.87 10.65
N VAL A 24 4.31 -14.57 10.57
CA VAL A 24 3.85 -13.57 11.54
C VAL A 24 2.34 -13.40 11.49
N TRP A 25 1.76 -13.38 10.29
CA TRP A 25 0.30 -13.29 10.12
C TRP A 25 -0.40 -14.50 10.72
N VAL A 26 0.09 -15.72 10.45
CA VAL A 26 -0.47 -16.95 11.04
C VAL A 26 -0.37 -16.91 12.57
N GLU A 27 0.77 -16.52 13.13
CA GLU A 27 0.95 -16.39 14.59
C GLU A 27 -0.08 -15.43 15.21
N MET A 28 -0.27 -14.26 14.61
CA MET A 28 -1.24 -13.27 15.09
C MET A 28 -2.68 -13.80 15.01
N ILE A 29 -3.06 -14.39 13.88
CA ILE A 29 -4.42 -14.90 13.65
C ILE A 29 -4.74 -16.10 14.55
N ASP A 30 -3.78 -17.02 14.75
CA ASP A 30 -3.96 -18.13 15.67
C ASP A 30 -4.00 -17.68 17.13
N GLY A 31 -3.34 -16.56 17.46
CA GLY A 31 -3.42 -15.92 18.77
C GLY A 31 -4.73 -15.19 19.08
N ALA A 32 -5.58 -14.93 18.08
CA ALA A 32 -6.84 -14.23 18.27
C ALA A 32 -7.83 -15.05 19.11
N THR A 33 -8.47 -14.38 20.09
CA THR A 33 -9.40 -15.00 21.06
C THR A 33 -10.82 -14.43 21.00
N ARG A 34 -11.02 -13.22 20.48
CA ARG A 34 -12.31 -12.52 20.46
C ARG A 34 -12.64 -11.92 19.09
N THR A 35 -11.74 -11.11 18.53
CA THR A 35 -11.96 -10.42 17.25
C THR A 35 -10.75 -10.52 16.33
N LEU A 36 -11.03 -10.59 15.03
CA LEU A 36 -10.06 -10.47 13.96
C LEU A 36 -10.68 -9.62 12.84
N ASP A 37 -10.19 -8.39 12.71
CA ASP A 37 -10.73 -7.41 11.78
C ASP A 37 -9.69 -7.08 10.72
N LEU A 38 -9.98 -7.39 9.45
CA LEU A 38 -9.06 -7.20 8.33
C LEU A 38 -9.64 -6.21 7.31
N GLU A 39 -8.84 -5.24 6.89
CA GLU A 39 -9.17 -4.34 5.78
C GLU A 39 -8.07 -4.47 4.72
N GLU A 40 -8.44 -5.05 3.58
CA GLU A 40 -7.50 -5.51 2.57
C GLU A 40 -7.95 -5.06 1.19
N PHE A 41 -7.01 -4.58 0.36
CA PHE A 41 -7.35 -4.04 -0.95
C PHE A 41 -8.07 -5.05 -1.86
N TYR A 42 -7.59 -6.29 -1.88
CA TYR A 42 -8.20 -7.41 -2.59
C TYR A 42 -7.68 -8.73 -2.00
N LEU A 43 -8.33 -9.83 -2.35
CA LEU A 43 -7.90 -11.18 -2.00
C LEU A 43 -7.51 -11.94 -3.29
N ALA A 44 -6.30 -12.48 -3.34
CA ALA A 44 -5.87 -13.38 -4.42
C ALA A 44 -5.10 -14.58 -3.86
N THR A 45 -5.62 -15.78 -4.06
CA THR A 45 -5.01 -17.02 -3.57
C THR A 45 -4.68 -17.99 -4.69
N TRP A 46 -3.72 -18.88 -4.44
CA TRP A 46 -3.38 -20.01 -5.28
C TRP A 46 -3.07 -21.24 -4.40
N PRO A 47 -3.58 -22.43 -4.72
CA PRO A 47 -3.37 -23.62 -3.90
C PRO A 47 -1.87 -23.91 -3.66
N GLY A 48 -1.51 -24.16 -2.40
CA GLY A 48 -0.13 -24.46 -2.00
C GLY A 48 0.80 -23.24 -1.90
N GLU A 49 0.32 -22.05 -2.23
CA GLU A 49 1.10 -20.82 -2.07
C GLU A 49 0.94 -20.18 -0.67
N PRO A 50 1.83 -19.27 -0.23
CA PRO A 50 1.93 -18.79 1.15
C PRO A 50 0.68 -18.16 1.77
N LEU A 51 -0.32 -17.76 0.96
CA LEU A 51 -1.60 -17.27 1.49
C LEU A 51 -2.50 -18.41 2.00
N SER A 52 -2.34 -19.64 1.49
CA SER A 52 -3.11 -20.81 1.92
C SER A 52 -3.10 -21.02 3.45
N PRO A 53 -1.94 -21.07 4.14
CA PRO A 53 -1.92 -21.23 5.59
C PRO A 53 -2.52 -20.03 6.36
N VAL A 54 -2.51 -18.82 5.79
CA VAL A 54 -3.14 -17.63 6.39
C VAL A 54 -4.67 -17.77 6.35
N LEU A 55 -5.25 -18.13 5.21
CA LEU A 55 -6.69 -18.36 5.09
C LEU A 55 -7.16 -19.50 5.98
N GLU A 56 -6.37 -20.57 6.09
CA GLU A 56 -6.63 -21.65 7.03
C GLU A 56 -6.58 -21.18 8.50
N ALA A 57 -5.69 -20.24 8.84
CA ALA A 57 -5.65 -19.64 10.18
C ALA A 57 -6.91 -18.83 10.47
N MET A 58 -7.40 -18.05 9.50
CA MET A 58 -8.66 -17.30 9.63
C MET A 58 -9.83 -18.25 9.86
N ARG A 59 -9.90 -19.35 9.10
CA ARG A 59 -10.92 -20.39 9.27
C ARG A 59 -10.84 -21.06 10.64
N ARG A 60 -9.63 -21.34 11.14
CA ARG A 60 -9.43 -21.85 12.51
C ARG A 60 -9.92 -20.84 13.55
N ALA A 61 -9.61 -19.55 13.39
CA ALA A 61 -10.08 -18.50 14.29
C ALA A 61 -11.62 -18.45 14.34
N ALA A 62 -12.28 -18.42 13.18
CA ALA A 62 -13.74 -18.47 13.10
C ALA A 62 -14.32 -19.71 13.80
N LYS A 63 -13.72 -20.89 13.60
CA LYS A 63 -14.12 -22.13 14.28
C LYS A 63 -13.94 -22.10 15.81
N ARG A 64 -12.98 -21.32 16.31
CA ARG A 64 -12.80 -21.09 17.76
C ARG A 64 -13.84 -20.11 18.33
N GLY A 65 -14.69 -19.51 17.50
CA GLY A 65 -15.68 -18.50 17.92
C GLY A 65 -15.16 -17.07 17.87
N VAL A 66 -13.98 -16.82 17.27
CA VAL A 66 -13.49 -15.47 17.01
C VAL A 66 -14.39 -14.80 15.97
N ALA A 67 -14.83 -13.57 16.22
CA ALA A 67 -15.54 -12.78 15.22
C ALA A 67 -14.55 -12.32 14.14
N VAL A 68 -14.61 -12.94 12.96
CA VAL A 68 -13.74 -12.59 11.83
C VAL A 68 -14.48 -11.70 10.85
N ARG A 69 -13.98 -10.49 10.63
CA ARG A 69 -14.53 -9.49 9.71
C ARG A 69 -13.51 -9.12 8.65
N LEU A 70 -13.93 -9.07 7.39
CA LEU A 70 -13.10 -8.72 6.25
C LEU A 70 -13.78 -7.63 5.41
N ILE A 71 -13.06 -6.56 5.14
CA ILE A 71 -13.43 -5.52 4.18
C ILE A 71 -12.53 -5.65 2.95
N LEU A 72 -13.13 -5.60 1.76
CA LEU A 72 -12.44 -5.51 0.46
C LEU A 72 -12.91 -4.29 -0.35
N ASP A 73 -12.09 -3.79 -1.27
CA ASP A 73 -12.48 -2.73 -2.21
C ASP A 73 -13.44 -3.24 -3.30
N THR A 74 -14.49 -2.48 -3.59
CA THR A 74 -15.42 -2.85 -4.68
C THR A 74 -14.79 -2.72 -6.07
N GLY A 75 -13.99 -1.68 -6.30
CA GLY A 75 -13.41 -1.39 -7.62
C GLY A 75 -12.39 -2.43 -8.06
N MET A 76 -11.66 -3.03 -7.13
CA MET A 76 -10.72 -4.10 -7.45
C MET A 76 -11.38 -5.42 -7.83
N LEU A 77 -12.53 -5.74 -7.25
CA LEU A 77 -13.23 -6.98 -7.56
C LEU A 77 -13.65 -7.06 -9.04
N ASP A 78 -13.91 -5.92 -9.69
CA ASP A 78 -14.20 -5.88 -11.12
C ASP A 78 -13.01 -6.37 -11.97
N SER A 79 -11.78 -6.13 -11.50
CA SER A 79 -10.53 -6.47 -12.22
C SER A 79 -9.85 -7.74 -11.72
N SER A 80 -10.15 -8.15 -10.50
CA SER A 80 -9.62 -9.33 -9.83
C SER A 80 -10.75 -9.97 -9.01
N PRO A 81 -11.65 -10.73 -9.66
CA PRO A 81 -12.74 -11.41 -8.98
C PRO A 81 -12.21 -12.36 -7.91
N LEU A 82 -13.01 -12.56 -6.85
CA LEU A 82 -12.68 -13.55 -5.83
C LEU A 82 -12.49 -14.93 -6.48
N PRO A 83 -11.38 -15.64 -6.20
CA PRO A 83 -11.22 -17.00 -6.66
C PRO A 83 -12.41 -17.84 -6.18
N PRO A 84 -13.05 -18.68 -7.03
CA PRO A 84 -14.22 -19.47 -6.63
C PRO A 84 -13.99 -20.27 -5.34
N ASP A 85 -12.78 -20.80 -5.19
CA ASP A 85 -12.36 -21.59 -4.02
C ASP A 85 -12.15 -20.76 -2.74
N SER A 86 -12.00 -19.44 -2.86
CA SER A 86 -11.82 -18.55 -1.72
C SER A 86 -13.10 -18.42 -0.87
N LEU A 87 -14.29 -18.58 -1.47
CA LEU A 87 -15.56 -18.49 -0.74
C LEU A 87 -15.71 -19.58 0.32
N GLY A 88 -15.22 -20.80 0.03
CA GLY A 88 -15.18 -21.89 1.01
C GLY A 88 -14.18 -21.65 2.14
N LEU A 89 -13.05 -20.98 1.83
CA LEU A 89 -12.03 -20.61 2.82
C LEU A 89 -12.48 -19.46 3.73
N LEU A 90 -13.44 -18.65 3.27
CA LEU A 90 -14.07 -17.59 4.04
C LEU A 90 -15.30 -18.04 4.84
N ALA A 91 -15.54 -19.35 4.97
CA ALA A 91 -16.62 -19.86 5.82
C ALA A 91 -16.45 -19.39 7.28
N GLY A 92 -17.47 -18.71 7.81
CA GLY A 92 -17.43 -18.09 9.15
C GLY A 92 -16.81 -16.69 9.20
N VAL A 93 -16.37 -16.15 8.05
CA VAL A 93 -15.90 -14.77 7.92
C VAL A 93 -17.04 -13.88 7.44
N SER A 94 -17.27 -12.77 8.13
CA SER A 94 -18.17 -11.72 7.65
C SER A 94 -17.44 -10.87 6.62
N LEU A 95 -17.85 -10.95 5.35
CA LEU A 95 -17.28 -10.15 4.26
C LEU A 95 -18.16 -8.93 3.96
N ARG A 96 -17.54 -7.76 3.86
CA ARG A 96 -18.15 -6.54 3.31
C ARG A 96 -17.26 -5.91 2.24
N LEU A 97 -17.87 -5.13 1.36
CA LEU A 97 -17.25 -4.43 0.26
C LEU A 97 -17.41 -2.93 0.46
N LEU A 98 -16.30 -2.20 0.42
CA LEU A 98 -16.27 -0.75 0.59
C LEU A 98 -16.14 -0.04 -0.76
N ASP A 99 -17.01 0.94 -1.01
CA ASP A 99 -16.99 1.76 -2.22
C ASP A 99 -16.55 3.18 -1.89
N MET A 100 -15.25 3.46 -2.02
CA MET A 100 -14.69 4.78 -1.72
C MET A 100 -15.21 5.89 -2.63
N LYS A 101 -15.76 5.57 -3.81
CA LYS A 101 -16.41 6.57 -4.67
C LYS A 101 -17.68 7.10 -4.01
N LYS A 102 -18.43 6.25 -3.30
CA LYS A 102 -19.61 6.66 -2.53
C LYS A 102 -19.24 7.33 -1.22
N VAL A 103 -18.19 6.86 -0.55
CA VAL A 103 -17.76 7.37 0.76
C VAL A 103 -17.08 8.73 0.66
N SER A 104 -16.18 8.91 -0.30
CA SER A 104 -15.29 10.09 -0.36
C SER A 104 -15.30 10.81 -1.72
N GLY A 105 -16.24 10.47 -2.61
CA GLY A 105 -16.35 11.10 -3.94
C GLY A 105 -15.24 10.70 -4.92
N GLY A 106 -14.48 9.65 -4.61
CA GLY A 106 -13.51 9.04 -5.52
C GLY A 106 -12.50 8.15 -4.81
N GLY A 107 -11.50 7.67 -5.54
CA GLY A 107 -10.48 6.77 -4.99
C GLY A 107 -10.96 5.32 -4.86
N VAL A 108 -10.15 4.54 -4.16
CA VAL A 108 -10.35 3.12 -3.82
C VAL A 108 -9.90 2.92 -2.37
N GLN A 109 -10.45 1.93 -1.69
CA GLN A 109 -9.89 1.44 -0.43
C GLN A 109 -8.55 0.78 -0.78
N HIS A 110 -7.44 1.16 -0.14
CA HIS A 110 -6.11 0.63 -0.49
C HIS A 110 -5.26 0.28 0.74
N SER A 111 -5.88 0.25 1.91
CA SER A 111 -5.27 -0.19 3.16
C SER A 111 -4.98 -1.69 3.11
N LYS A 112 -3.92 -2.11 3.82
CA LYS A 112 -3.64 -3.52 4.14
C LYS A 112 -3.26 -3.60 5.62
N TYR A 113 -4.24 -3.88 6.45
CA TYR A 113 -4.02 -4.04 7.87
C TYR A 113 -5.01 -5.03 8.46
N PHE A 114 -4.65 -5.57 9.62
CA PHE A 114 -5.59 -6.29 10.45
C PHE A 114 -5.32 -6.08 11.93
N ILE A 115 -6.40 -6.18 12.71
CA ILE A 115 -6.44 -5.95 14.15
C ILE A 115 -6.79 -7.27 14.83
N VAL A 116 -6.05 -7.60 15.89
CA VAL A 116 -6.32 -8.76 16.75
C VAL A 116 -6.74 -8.28 18.13
N ASP A 117 -7.94 -8.68 18.54
CA ASP A 117 -8.50 -8.50 19.89
C ASP A 117 -8.50 -7.05 20.44
N ASP A 118 -8.46 -6.03 19.56
CA ASP A 118 -8.25 -4.60 19.90
C ASP A 118 -6.95 -4.33 20.67
N ARG A 119 -5.93 -5.18 20.49
CA ARG A 119 -4.67 -5.14 21.26
C ARG A 119 -3.42 -5.02 20.41
N GLU A 120 -3.45 -5.59 19.22
CA GLU A 120 -2.34 -5.48 18.28
C GLU A 120 -2.83 -5.31 16.84
N VAL A 121 -2.01 -4.63 16.05
CA VAL A 121 -2.28 -4.37 14.64
C VAL A 121 -1.08 -4.81 13.80
N TYR A 122 -1.37 -5.38 12.63
CA TYR A 122 -0.42 -5.45 11.54
C TYR A 122 -0.81 -4.40 10.50
N VAL A 123 0.14 -3.63 9.99
CA VAL A 123 -0.05 -2.72 8.86
C VAL A 123 1.14 -2.82 7.92
N GLY A 124 0.91 -2.86 6.61
CA GLY A 124 2.01 -3.00 5.66
C GLY A 124 1.64 -2.74 4.22
N SER A 125 2.58 -3.09 3.35
CA SER A 125 2.46 -2.98 1.89
C SER A 125 1.99 -4.29 1.23
N GLN A 126 2.11 -5.41 1.94
CA GLN A 126 1.59 -6.72 1.53
C GLN A 126 0.07 -6.68 1.36
N ASN A 127 -0.43 -6.99 0.15
CA ASN A 127 -1.83 -7.35 -0.02
C ASN A 127 -2.11 -8.74 0.56
N LEU A 128 -3.39 -9.04 0.83
CA LEU A 128 -3.92 -10.41 1.03
C LEU A 128 -3.81 -11.24 -0.27
N ASP A 129 -2.59 -11.43 -0.75
CA ASP A 129 -2.21 -12.00 -2.03
C ASP A 129 -0.98 -12.88 -1.87
N TRP A 130 -1.05 -14.11 -2.39
CA TRP A 130 0.07 -15.05 -2.36
C TRP A 130 1.35 -14.49 -3.00
N ARG A 131 1.25 -13.63 -4.02
CA ARG A 131 2.39 -12.95 -4.67
C ARG A 131 3.02 -11.92 -3.75
N SER A 132 2.21 -11.18 -2.99
CA SER A 132 2.70 -10.20 -2.00
C SER A 132 3.42 -10.88 -0.82
N LEU A 133 3.17 -12.17 -0.61
CA LEU A 133 3.83 -12.99 0.42
C LEU A 133 5.00 -13.82 -0.12
N LYS A 134 5.35 -13.73 -1.41
CA LYS A 134 6.40 -14.56 -2.05
C LYS A 134 7.32 -13.83 -3.02
N HIS A 135 6.77 -12.98 -3.88
CA HIS A 135 7.44 -12.45 -5.07
C HIS A 135 7.67 -10.94 -5.03
N ILE A 136 6.93 -10.22 -4.19
CA ILE A 136 7.02 -8.76 -4.09
C ILE A 136 7.84 -8.39 -2.86
N HIS A 137 8.70 -7.37 -3.00
CA HIS A 137 9.45 -6.84 -1.87
C HIS A 137 8.54 -5.91 -1.08
N GLU A 138 8.06 -6.40 0.04
CA GLU A 138 7.06 -5.73 0.88
C GLU A 138 7.60 -5.54 2.29
N LEU A 139 7.17 -4.46 2.93
CA LEU A 139 7.47 -4.13 4.32
C LEU A 139 6.16 -3.90 5.10
N GLY A 140 6.13 -4.38 6.34
CA GLY A 140 5.06 -4.13 7.29
C GLY A 140 5.56 -4.08 8.71
N VAL A 141 4.65 -3.73 9.62
CA VAL A 141 4.93 -3.59 11.03
C VAL A 141 3.80 -4.23 11.84
N ARG A 142 4.21 -5.06 12.80
CA ARG A 142 3.34 -5.52 13.89
C ARG A 142 3.54 -4.63 15.11
N ALA A 143 2.47 -4.04 15.59
CA ALA A 143 2.45 -3.19 16.77
C ALA A 143 1.52 -3.77 17.84
N ARG A 144 2.10 -4.12 19.00
CA ARG A 144 1.37 -4.58 20.19
C ARG A 144 1.17 -3.40 21.15
N ASP A 145 0.15 -2.61 20.91
CA ASP A 145 -0.23 -1.49 21.78
C ASP A 145 -1.73 -1.17 21.60
N PRO A 146 -2.55 -1.26 22.66
CA PRO A 146 -3.99 -0.99 22.59
C PRO A 146 -4.34 0.43 22.12
N ARG A 147 -3.45 1.43 22.33
CA ARG A 147 -3.67 2.80 21.86
C ARG A 147 -3.57 2.88 20.34
N ILE A 148 -2.63 2.14 19.75
CA ILE A 148 -2.48 2.03 18.30
C ILE A 148 -3.64 1.20 17.74
N ALA A 149 -3.92 0.02 18.31
CA ALA A 149 -5.01 -0.84 17.86
C ALA A 149 -6.36 -0.08 17.89
N GLY A 150 -6.64 0.64 18.97
CA GLY A 150 -7.87 1.44 19.10
C GLY A 150 -7.99 2.60 18.12
N LEU A 151 -6.90 3.09 17.50
CA LEU A 151 -6.99 4.05 16.39
C LEU A 151 -7.41 3.36 15.09
N PHE A 152 -6.81 2.20 14.79
CA PHE A 152 -7.20 1.39 13.64
C PHE A 152 -8.63 0.86 13.78
N THR A 153 -9.07 0.44 14.97
CA THR A 153 -10.45 -0.01 15.21
C THR A 153 -11.46 1.08 14.88
N ARG A 154 -11.17 2.37 15.14
CA ARG A 154 -12.08 3.48 14.79
C ARG A 154 -12.27 3.62 13.30
N VAL A 155 -11.17 3.53 12.55
CA VAL A 155 -11.19 3.59 11.08
C VAL A 155 -11.95 2.38 10.56
N PHE A 156 -11.59 1.18 11.03
CA PHE A 156 -12.25 -0.06 10.66
C PHE A 156 -13.76 -0.02 10.90
N GLU A 157 -14.23 0.44 12.06
CA GLU A 157 -15.67 0.52 12.35
C GLU A 157 -16.40 1.53 11.45
N SER A 158 -15.78 2.68 11.17
CA SER A 158 -16.33 3.66 10.23
C SER A 158 -16.49 3.06 8.84
N ASP A 159 -15.45 2.38 8.35
CA ASP A 159 -15.43 1.69 7.06
C ASP A 159 -16.39 0.51 7.03
N TRP A 160 -16.48 -0.26 8.13
CA TRP A 160 -17.38 -1.39 8.26
C TRP A 160 -18.84 -0.98 8.13
N GLN A 161 -19.24 0.15 8.73
CA GLN A 161 -20.61 0.67 8.58
C GLN A 161 -20.89 1.17 7.16
N ALA A 162 -19.91 1.82 6.52
CA ALA A 162 -20.03 2.28 5.14
C ALA A 162 -19.97 1.14 4.10
N ALA A 163 -19.41 -0.01 4.46
CA ALA A 163 -19.31 -1.19 3.61
C ALA A 163 -20.59 -2.03 3.62
N ALA A 164 -20.83 -2.77 2.53
CA ALA A 164 -21.99 -3.64 2.35
C ALA A 164 -21.59 -5.10 2.13
N PRO A 165 -22.40 -6.08 2.57
CA PRO A 165 -22.24 -7.45 2.10
C PRO A 165 -22.27 -7.53 0.56
N PRO A 166 -21.60 -8.51 -0.07
CA PRO A 166 -21.70 -8.73 -1.51
C PRO A 166 -23.16 -8.83 -1.98
N GLY A 167 -23.54 -8.01 -2.96
CA GLY A 167 -24.93 -7.93 -3.46
C GLY A 167 -25.90 -7.14 -2.58
N GLY A 168 -25.47 -6.63 -1.43
CA GLY A 168 -26.26 -5.80 -0.52
C GLY A 168 -26.10 -4.29 -0.77
N ALA A 169 -27.01 -3.50 -0.19
CA ALA A 169 -26.89 -2.04 -0.14
C ALA A 169 -26.06 -1.61 1.08
N ALA A 170 -25.22 -0.58 0.91
CA ALA A 170 -24.46 0.00 2.02
C ALA A 170 -25.41 0.65 3.03
N ALA A 171 -25.16 0.44 4.32
CA ALA A 171 -25.72 1.32 5.34
C ALA A 171 -25.00 2.67 5.23
N GLY A 172 -25.71 3.78 5.41
CA GLY A 172 -25.18 5.12 5.15
C GLY A 172 -23.87 5.43 5.87
N THR A 173 -23.14 6.45 5.42
CA THR A 173 -21.80 6.84 5.89
C THR A 173 -21.80 7.56 7.24
N THR A 174 -22.72 7.21 8.15
CA THR A 174 -22.78 7.88 9.46
C THR A 174 -21.53 7.47 10.25
N PRO A 175 -20.66 8.42 10.65
CA PRO A 175 -19.48 8.08 11.43
C PRO A 175 -19.89 7.37 12.73
N VAL A 176 -19.25 6.25 13.04
CA VAL A 176 -19.42 5.62 14.36
C VAL A 176 -18.79 6.57 15.38
N ALA A 177 -19.63 7.13 16.27
CA ALA A 177 -19.14 7.92 17.39
C ALA A 177 -18.33 7.02 18.32
N VAL A 178 -16.99 7.09 18.25
CA VAL A 178 -16.13 6.38 19.19
C VAL A 178 -15.83 7.31 20.36
N SER A 179 -16.34 6.96 21.54
CA SER A 179 -16.48 7.83 22.71
C SER A 179 -15.19 8.24 23.41
N ALA A 180 -14.05 7.61 23.11
CA ALA A 180 -12.80 7.88 23.81
C ALA A 180 -11.96 8.96 23.09
N PRO A 181 -11.26 9.86 23.82
CA PRO A 181 -10.35 10.83 23.20
C PRO A 181 -9.23 10.11 22.45
N LEU A 182 -8.69 10.76 21.41
CA LEU A 182 -7.53 10.26 20.69
C LEU A 182 -6.28 10.31 21.60
N PRO A 183 -5.38 9.31 21.52
CA PRO A 183 -4.11 9.39 22.20
C PRO A 183 -3.27 10.55 21.65
N ALA A 184 -2.49 11.19 22.51
CA ALA A 184 -1.51 12.19 22.06
C ALA A 184 -0.46 11.56 21.13
N LEU A 185 -0.08 12.28 20.08
CA LEU A 185 0.96 11.86 19.13
C LEU A 185 2.28 12.61 19.34
N PRO A 186 3.44 11.96 19.15
CA PRO A 186 3.61 10.54 18.86
C PRO A 186 3.23 9.63 20.03
N ILE A 187 2.78 8.42 19.70
CA ILE A 187 2.72 7.32 20.65
C ILE A 187 4.15 6.79 20.84
N ARG A 188 4.74 7.04 22.00
CA ARG A 188 6.04 6.47 22.36
C ARG A 188 5.88 5.06 22.90
N LEU A 189 6.61 4.11 22.30
CA LEU A 189 6.68 2.71 22.70
C LEU A 189 8.09 2.39 23.20
N ALA A 190 8.20 1.71 24.34
CA ALA A 190 9.47 1.11 24.76
C ALA A 190 9.66 -0.24 24.05
N GLN A 191 10.79 -0.43 23.37
CA GLN A 191 11.17 -1.70 22.75
C GLN A 191 12.04 -2.54 23.69
N ALA A 192 12.96 -1.87 24.39
CA ALA A 192 13.84 -2.42 25.41
C ALA A 192 14.27 -1.28 26.38
N PRO A 193 14.94 -1.57 27.51
CA PRO A 193 15.47 -0.52 28.37
C PRO A 193 16.38 0.44 27.59
N GLY A 194 15.99 1.72 27.51
CA GLY A 194 16.71 2.76 26.76
C GLY A 194 16.45 2.78 25.25
N ASP A 195 15.63 1.87 24.72
CA ASP A 195 15.27 1.81 23.30
C ASP A 195 13.78 2.09 23.13
N THR A 196 13.47 3.19 22.45
CA THR A 196 12.09 3.66 22.24
C THR A 196 11.83 3.97 20.78
N VAL A 197 10.62 3.71 20.33
CA VAL A 197 10.12 4.13 19.02
C VAL A 197 8.96 5.09 19.18
N ASP A 198 8.99 6.18 18.41
CA ASP A 198 7.87 7.11 18.28
C ASP A 198 7.02 6.72 17.08
N VAL A 199 5.71 6.61 17.30
CA VAL A 199 4.75 6.14 16.29
C VAL A 199 3.70 7.22 16.04
N TRP A 200 3.47 7.52 14.76
CA TRP A 200 2.39 8.39 14.29
C TRP A 200 1.46 7.56 13.41
N PRO A 201 0.43 6.90 13.97
CA PRO A 201 -0.61 6.31 13.15
C PRO A 201 -1.29 7.40 12.33
N SER A 202 -1.46 7.15 11.03
CA SER A 202 -2.02 8.12 10.11
C SER A 202 -2.87 7.42 9.05
N PHE A 203 -3.90 8.10 8.58
CA PHE A 203 -4.96 7.53 7.76
C PHE A 203 -5.37 8.52 6.66
N SER A 204 -6.12 8.03 5.68
CA SER A 204 -6.64 8.81 4.56
C SER A 204 -8.01 8.28 4.15
N PRO A 205 -8.87 9.09 3.52
CA PRO A 205 -8.70 10.52 3.24
C PRO A 205 -9.08 11.43 4.43
N GLU A 206 -8.63 12.69 4.42
CA GLU A 206 -8.90 13.69 5.48
C GLU A 206 -10.39 13.77 5.91
N GLY A 207 -11.31 13.70 4.94
CA GLY A 207 -12.75 13.80 5.20
C GLY A 207 -13.41 12.52 5.71
N HIS A 208 -12.68 11.42 5.84
CA HIS A 208 -13.19 10.11 6.27
C HIS A 208 -12.24 9.44 7.28
N ILE A 209 -11.72 10.24 8.21
CA ILE A 209 -10.88 9.78 9.32
C ILE A 209 -11.38 10.41 10.63
N PRO A 210 -11.08 9.84 11.80
CA PRO A 210 -11.61 10.33 13.08
C PRO A 210 -11.20 11.76 13.43
N ASP A 211 -10.05 12.22 12.94
CA ASP A 211 -9.50 13.56 13.20
C ASP A 211 -8.52 13.94 12.09
N ALA A 212 -8.61 15.17 11.57
CA ALA A 212 -7.78 15.65 10.46
C ALA A 212 -6.27 15.68 10.79
N SER A 213 -5.89 15.79 12.07
CA SER A 213 -4.48 15.72 12.49
C SER A 213 -3.82 14.36 12.20
N LEU A 214 -4.64 13.32 12.02
CA LEU A 214 -4.21 11.97 11.64
C LEU A 214 -4.02 11.81 10.12
N TRP A 215 -4.18 12.85 9.32
CA TRP A 215 -4.04 12.72 7.88
C TRP A 215 -2.61 12.34 7.48
N ASP A 216 -2.47 11.21 6.76
CA ASP A 216 -1.18 10.67 6.31
C ASP A 216 -0.37 11.63 5.44
N ARG A 217 -1.02 12.42 4.57
CA ARG A 217 -0.36 13.44 3.76
C ARG A 217 0.41 14.41 4.64
N ASP A 218 -0.25 14.96 5.66
CA ASP A 218 0.35 15.96 6.54
C ASP A 218 1.36 15.32 7.51
N ALA A 219 1.13 14.08 7.94
CA ALA A 219 2.12 13.32 8.70
C ALA A 219 3.41 13.11 7.90
N LEU A 220 3.31 12.74 6.62
CA LEU A 220 4.46 12.59 5.71
C LEU A 220 5.16 13.93 5.46
N VAL A 221 4.42 15.03 5.27
CA VAL A 221 5.00 16.38 5.14
C VAL A 221 5.82 16.73 6.39
N ARG A 222 5.28 16.50 7.60
CA ARG A 222 6.00 16.76 8.85
C ARG A 222 7.31 15.95 8.94
N LEU A 223 7.30 14.68 8.54
CA LEU A 223 8.51 13.84 8.52
C LEU A 223 9.54 14.36 7.51
N ILE A 224 9.11 14.74 6.31
CA ILE A 224 9.97 15.30 5.26
C ILE A 224 10.56 16.65 5.68
N ASP A 225 9.74 17.54 6.26
CA ASP A 225 10.19 18.86 6.71
C ASP A 225 11.08 18.79 7.95
N GLY A 226 10.91 17.78 8.80
CA GLY A 226 11.80 17.51 9.95
C GLY A 226 13.16 16.89 9.59
N ALA A 227 13.33 16.38 8.36
CA ALA A 227 14.56 15.71 7.95
C ALA A 227 15.75 16.70 7.92
N ARG A 228 16.90 16.27 8.49
CA ARG A 228 18.11 17.09 8.61
C ARG A 228 19.28 16.67 7.72
N ARG A 229 19.32 15.40 7.29
CA ARG A 229 20.48 14.83 6.59
C ARG A 229 20.08 14.13 5.31
N GLU A 230 19.11 13.23 5.40
CA GLU A 230 18.74 12.39 4.28
C GLU A 230 17.27 11.94 4.35
N ILE A 231 16.66 11.80 3.17
CA ILE A 231 15.37 11.17 2.94
C ILE A 231 15.57 10.07 1.90
N VAL A 232 15.12 8.86 2.21
CA VAL A 232 15.11 7.73 1.27
C VAL A 232 13.67 7.28 1.06
N VAL A 233 13.20 7.36 -0.18
CA VAL A 233 11.87 6.93 -0.60
C VAL A 233 12.01 5.70 -1.47
N GLN A 234 11.31 4.62 -1.09
CA GLN A 234 11.10 3.46 -1.95
C GLN A 234 9.60 3.39 -2.27
N SER A 235 9.24 3.49 -3.54
CA SER A 235 7.84 3.45 -3.97
C SER A 235 7.72 2.67 -5.28
N LEU A 236 6.51 2.24 -5.59
CA LEU A 236 6.22 1.62 -6.88
C LEU A 236 6.28 2.64 -8.02
N THR A 237 5.60 3.77 -7.86
CA THR A 237 5.47 4.82 -8.88
C THR A 237 5.55 6.21 -8.23
N TYR A 238 5.72 7.24 -9.06
CA TYR A 238 5.68 8.64 -8.64
C TYR A 238 4.74 9.45 -9.54
N GLY A 239 3.96 10.36 -8.96
CA GLY A 239 3.13 11.26 -9.73
C GLY A 239 2.28 12.15 -8.85
N LEU A 240 1.92 13.32 -9.38
CA LEU A 240 1.14 14.32 -8.63
C LEU A 240 -0.36 14.13 -8.82
N GLY A 241 -0.85 12.91 -9.06
CA GLY A 241 -2.27 12.65 -9.33
C GLY A 241 -2.70 12.82 -10.80
N ARG A 242 -4.01 12.74 -11.06
CA ARG A 242 -4.60 12.86 -12.42
C ARG A 242 -4.92 14.34 -12.74
N PRO A 243 -5.01 14.76 -14.01
CA PRO A 243 -5.54 16.09 -14.35
C PRO A 243 -6.88 16.35 -13.64
N GLY A 244 -7.03 17.54 -13.05
CA GLY A 244 -8.21 17.91 -12.23
C GLY A 244 -8.22 17.39 -10.79
N ARG A 245 -7.30 16.49 -10.42
CA ARG A 245 -7.08 16.01 -9.04
C ARG A 245 -5.58 15.92 -8.75
N ARG A 246 -4.84 16.97 -9.10
CA ARG A 246 -3.40 17.02 -8.83
C ARG A 246 -3.14 17.48 -7.41
N ASP A 247 -2.15 16.88 -6.75
CA ASP A 247 -1.65 17.30 -5.44
C ASP A 247 -0.12 17.34 -5.47
N SER A 248 0.46 18.53 -5.29
CA SER A 248 1.92 18.76 -5.26
C SER A 248 2.50 18.78 -3.85
N THR A 249 1.70 18.59 -2.81
CA THR A 249 2.10 18.80 -1.41
C THR A 249 3.36 18.02 -1.03
N LEU A 250 3.42 16.72 -1.37
CA LEU A 250 4.60 15.89 -1.08
C LEU A 250 5.80 16.22 -1.99
N ASP A 251 5.56 16.57 -3.26
CA ASP A 251 6.61 17.00 -4.20
C ASP A 251 7.29 18.28 -3.70
N GLU A 252 6.50 19.26 -3.25
CA GLU A 252 6.98 20.50 -2.69
C GLU A 252 7.74 20.28 -1.37
N ALA A 253 7.27 19.37 -0.51
CA ALA A 253 7.99 19.01 0.70
C ALA A 253 9.38 18.42 0.39
N LEU A 254 9.46 17.51 -0.58
CA LEU A 254 10.74 16.94 -1.02
C LEU A 254 11.68 18.02 -1.59
N ARG A 255 11.14 18.97 -2.38
CA ARG A 255 11.90 20.12 -2.89
C ARG A 255 12.41 21.02 -1.78
N ARG A 256 11.57 21.34 -0.78
CA ARG A 256 11.98 22.13 0.39
C ARG A 256 13.10 21.43 1.15
N ALA A 257 13.00 20.12 1.38
CA ALA A 257 14.06 19.35 2.02
C ALA A 257 15.39 19.43 1.25
N ALA A 258 15.36 19.20 -0.07
CA ALA A 258 16.54 19.35 -0.92
C ALA A 258 17.13 20.77 -0.86
N GLY A 259 16.28 21.80 -0.88
CA GLY A 259 16.68 23.20 -0.73
C GLY A 259 17.35 23.53 0.60
N ARG A 260 17.05 22.78 1.67
CA ARG A 260 17.75 22.85 2.97
C ARG A 260 19.06 22.06 3.00
N GLY A 261 19.47 21.45 1.89
CA GLY A 261 20.68 20.61 1.80
C GLY A 261 20.48 19.16 2.25
N VAL A 262 19.23 18.72 2.50
CA VAL A 262 18.92 17.32 2.82
C VAL A 262 19.08 16.49 1.54
N LYS A 263 19.82 15.38 1.59
CA LYS A 263 19.94 14.48 0.45
C LYS A 263 18.63 13.72 0.25
N VAL A 264 18.03 13.80 -0.94
CA VAL A 264 16.78 13.09 -1.25
C VAL A 264 17.07 11.98 -2.25
N ARG A 265 16.78 10.73 -1.89
CA ARG A 265 16.98 9.56 -2.76
C ARG A 265 15.67 8.83 -2.99
N LEU A 266 15.31 8.61 -4.25
CA LEU A 266 14.13 7.84 -4.63
C LEU A 266 14.57 6.58 -5.38
N ILE A 267 14.04 5.44 -4.97
CA ILE A 267 14.09 4.18 -5.74
C ILE A 267 12.66 3.81 -6.12
N LEU A 268 12.41 3.75 -7.42
CA LEU A 268 11.12 3.38 -7.99
C LEU A 268 11.23 2.09 -8.78
N SER A 269 10.11 1.40 -9.04
CA SER A 269 10.13 0.21 -9.89
C SER A 269 10.33 0.58 -11.37
N ASP A 270 10.86 -0.33 -12.18
CA ASP A 270 11.22 -0.10 -13.59
C ASP A 270 10.03 0.24 -14.49
N TRP A 271 8.84 -0.23 -14.15
CA TRP A 271 7.59 0.14 -14.84
C TRP A 271 7.30 1.64 -14.82
N GLU A 272 7.96 2.42 -13.96
CA GLU A 272 7.86 3.87 -13.93
C GLU A 272 8.39 4.48 -15.24
N ALA A 273 9.31 3.80 -15.93
CA ALA A 273 9.79 4.24 -17.24
C ALA A 273 8.69 4.30 -18.32
N ASP A 274 7.63 3.51 -18.17
CA ASP A 274 6.47 3.47 -19.08
C ASP A 274 5.28 4.30 -18.53
N ASN A 275 5.45 4.98 -17.39
CA ASN A 275 4.40 5.80 -16.80
C ASN A 275 4.13 7.04 -17.68
N PRO A 276 2.90 7.28 -18.18
CA PRO A 276 2.60 8.45 -19.00
C PRO A 276 2.80 9.79 -18.26
N ARG A 277 2.94 9.75 -16.93
CA ARG A 277 3.20 10.91 -16.07
C ARG A 277 4.62 10.98 -15.53
N ILE A 278 5.55 10.21 -16.12
CA ILE A 278 6.99 10.23 -15.79
C ILE A 278 7.58 11.65 -15.76
N GLY A 279 6.98 12.60 -16.48
CA GLY A 279 7.36 14.01 -16.46
C GLY A 279 7.35 14.65 -15.06
N ASP A 280 6.46 14.21 -14.16
CA ASP A 280 6.44 14.68 -12.77
C ASP A 280 7.74 14.31 -12.04
N LEU A 281 8.12 13.02 -12.12
CA LEU A 281 9.37 12.52 -11.57
C LEU A 281 10.60 13.18 -12.22
N GLN A 282 10.59 13.35 -13.54
CA GLN A 282 11.68 14.00 -14.26
C GLN A 282 11.89 15.46 -13.82
N ARG A 283 10.83 16.17 -13.42
CA ARG A 283 10.96 17.53 -12.87
C ARG A 283 11.49 17.53 -11.45
N LEU A 284 11.15 16.53 -10.63
CA LEU A 284 11.74 16.37 -9.31
C LEU A 284 13.23 15.99 -9.41
N ALA A 285 13.60 15.09 -10.32
CA ALA A 285 14.97 14.62 -10.52
C ALA A 285 15.97 15.71 -10.98
N ARG A 286 15.49 16.87 -11.45
CA ARG A 286 16.33 18.02 -11.83
C ARG A 286 16.67 18.93 -10.64
N VAL A 287 16.04 18.72 -9.49
CA VAL A 287 16.28 19.53 -8.30
C VAL A 287 17.65 19.15 -7.73
N PRO A 288 18.55 20.12 -7.50
CA PRO A 288 19.83 19.86 -6.85
C PRO A 288 19.63 19.14 -5.51
N GLY A 289 20.41 18.07 -5.27
CA GLY A 289 20.28 17.25 -4.06
C GLY A 289 19.27 16.10 -4.14
N VAL A 290 18.55 15.95 -5.27
CA VAL A 290 17.66 14.81 -5.53
C VAL A 290 18.33 13.78 -6.44
N GLU A 291 18.33 12.52 -6.01
CA GLU A 291 18.79 11.36 -6.77
C GLU A 291 17.62 10.41 -7.02
N VAL A 292 17.40 10.01 -8.27
CA VAL A 292 16.33 9.07 -8.65
C VAL A 292 16.95 7.86 -9.33
N LYS A 293 16.53 6.66 -8.91
CA LYS A 293 16.91 5.38 -9.52
C LYS A 293 15.68 4.54 -9.81
N LEU A 294 15.70 3.85 -10.95
CA LEU A 294 14.71 2.82 -11.27
C LEU A 294 15.31 1.44 -11.00
N ARG A 295 14.57 0.61 -10.27
CA ARG A 295 14.92 -0.77 -9.96
C ARG A 295 14.30 -1.69 -10.99
N CYS A 296 15.16 -2.40 -11.71
CA CYS A 296 14.73 -3.43 -12.64
C CYS A 296 14.38 -4.72 -11.90
N GLY A 297 13.14 -5.18 -12.07
CA GLY A 297 12.67 -6.47 -11.55
C GLY A 297 13.07 -7.63 -12.48
N PRO A 298 13.03 -8.89 -12.01
CA PRO A 298 12.86 -10.02 -12.92
C PRO A 298 11.53 -9.80 -13.66
N GLY A 299 11.53 -9.90 -15.00
CA GLY A 299 10.48 -9.35 -15.88
C GLY A 299 9.09 -10.00 -15.82
N TRP A 300 8.42 -9.91 -14.67
CA TRP A 300 7.02 -10.27 -14.49
C TRP A 300 6.19 -8.97 -14.41
N GLY A 301 5.40 -8.71 -15.46
CA GLY A 301 4.26 -7.79 -15.37
C GLY A 301 3.06 -8.53 -14.78
N PRO A 302 1.96 -7.84 -14.42
CA PRO A 302 0.71 -8.49 -14.05
C PRO A 302 0.20 -9.28 -15.26
N ALA A 303 0.44 -10.59 -15.27
CA ALA A 303 -0.06 -11.48 -16.29
C ALA A 303 -1.51 -11.84 -15.95
N THR A 304 -2.44 -11.26 -16.70
CA THR A 304 -3.69 -11.94 -17.04
C THR A 304 -3.31 -13.17 -17.87
N GLY A 305 -3.11 -14.34 -17.24
CA GLY A 305 -2.88 -15.58 -17.98
C GLY A 305 -2.00 -16.60 -17.26
N SER A 306 -2.40 -17.87 -17.41
CA SER A 306 -1.83 -19.11 -16.87
C SER A 306 -0.32 -19.33 -17.11
N PRO A 307 0.34 -20.16 -16.29
CA PRO A 307 1.79 -20.32 -16.30
C PRO A 307 2.24 -21.35 -17.35
N THR A 308 2.38 -20.94 -18.60
CA THR A 308 3.17 -21.71 -19.57
C THR A 308 4.05 -20.76 -20.40
N THR A 309 5.37 -20.89 -20.19
CA THR A 309 6.46 -20.40 -21.05
C THR A 309 6.41 -18.91 -21.44
N SER A 310 7.07 -18.03 -20.69
CA SER A 310 7.39 -16.67 -21.14
C SER A 310 8.90 -16.47 -21.24
N THR A 311 9.42 -16.50 -22.47
CA THR A 311 10.67 -15.85 -22.83
C THR A 311 10.45 -14.33 -22.74
N ALA A 312 11.01 -13.70 -21.71
CA ALA A 312 10.96 -12.24 -21.58
C ALA A 312 11.62 -11.58 -22.82
N PRO A 313 11.02 -10.56 -23.45
CA PRO A 313 11.61 -9.94 -24.63
C PRO A 313 12.89 -9.19 -24.24
N ALA A 314 13.94 -9.37 -25.05
CA ALA A 314 15.28 -8.79 -24.89
C ALA A 314 15.31 -7.24 -24.78
N THR A 315 14.18 -6.57 -25.04
CA THR A 315 14.00 -5.12 -24.98
C THR A 315 13.88 -4.53 -23.57
N ARG A 316 13.55 -5.33 -22.54
CA ARG A 316 13.49 -4.84 -21.13
C ARG A 316 14.87 -4.73 -20.48
N ARG A 317 15.76 -5.71 -20.71
CA ARG A 317 17.13 -5.68 -20.15
C ARG A 317 18.00 -4.56 -20.74
N SER A 318 17.79 -4.18 -22.00
CA SER A 318 18.58 -3.11 -22.64
C SER A 318 18.25 -1.70 -22.13
N ARG A 319 17.02 -1.46 -21.65
CA ARG A 319 16.59 -0.15 -21.10
C ARG A 319 17.14 0.15 -19.71
N CYS A 320 17.43 -0.88 -18.91
CA CYS A 320 18.11 -0.73 -17.63
C CYS A 320 19.57 -0.29 -17.76
N ALA A 321 20.24 -0.68 -18.86
CA ALA A 321 21.62 -0.29 -19.12
C ALA A 321 21.73 1.21 -19.50
N THR A 322 20.72 1.77 -20.16
CA THR A 322 20.65 3.20 -20.53
C THR A 322 20.19 4.13 -19.41
N ALA A 323 19.59 3.60 -18.33
CA ALA A 323 19.19 4.38 -17.14
C ALA A 323 20.36 4.82 -16.24
N ARG A 324 21.61 4.49 -16.60
CA ARG A 324 22.82 5.09 -15.99
C ARG A 324 23.09 6.53 -16.46
N SER A 325 22.31 7.05 -17.40
CA SER A 325 22.34 8.45 -17.85
C SER A 325 21.10 9.21 -17.35
N PRO A 326 21.18 10.54 -17.14
CA PRO A 326 20.05 11.34 -16.66
C PRO A 326 18.82 11.11 -17.55
N LEU A 327 17.66 10.88 -16.92
CA LEU A 327 16.36 10.66 -17.57
C LEU A 327 16.12 11.74 -18.63
N ARG A 328 16.42 11.44 -19.90
CA ARG A 328 16.24 12.38 -21.00
C ARG A 328 14.76 12.44 -21.39
N PRO A 329 14.23 13.64 -21.70
CA PRO A 329 12.86 13.75 -22.19
C PRO A 329 12.74 13.06 -23.56
N THR A 330 11.63 12.38 -23.80
CA THR A 330 11.23 11.92 -25.13
C THR A 330 10.94 13.14 -26.02
N PRO A 331 11.39 13.14 -27.29
CA PRO A 331 11.10 14.26 -28.19
C PRO A 331 9.59 14.30 -28.49
N SER A 332 8.98 15.46 -28.33
CA SER A 332 7.60 15.73 -28.73
C SER A 332 7.43 15.45 -30.23
N SER A 333 6.48 14.60 -30.60
CA SER A 333 6.04 14.48 -31.99
C SER A 333 5.50 15.83 -32.45
N ARG A 334 6.26 16.52 -33.31
CA ARG A 334 5.75 17.67 -34.05
C ARG A 334 4.57 17.21 -34.90
N SER A 335 3.42 17.82 -34.68
CA SER A 335 2.25 17.77 -35.55
C SER A 335 2.64 18.18 -36.97
N ALA A 336 2.42 17.30 -37.94
CA ALA A 336 2.49 17.65 -39.35
C ALA A 336 1.33 18.63 -39.67
N GLY A 337 1.68 19.86 -40.07
CA GLY A 337 0.72 20.83 -40.62
C GLY A 337 0.20 20.40 -42.00
N PRO A 338 -0.93 20.97 -42.45
CA PRO A 338 -1.63 20.50 -43.65
C PRO A 338 -0.86 20.87 -44.93
N ARG A 339 -0.77 19.92 -45.87
CA ARG A 339 -0.22 20.13 -47.21
C ARG A 339 -1.11 21.07 -48.00
N ALA A 340 -0.53 22.16 -48.51
CA ALA A 340 -1.12 23.03 -49.50
C ALA A 340 -1.30 22.28 -50.84
N ARG A 341 -2.48 22.45 -51.45
CA ARG A 341 -2.73 22.15 -52.87
C ARG A 341 -2.12 23.27 -53.72
N SER A 342 -1.42 22.92 -54.79
CA SER A 342 -1.31 23.79 -55.97
C SER A 342 -1.36 22.96 -57.25
N SER A 343 -2.27 23.37 -58.11
CA SER A 343 -2.49 23.00 -59.51
C SER A 343 -1.24 23.02 -60.39
N ARG A 344 -1.14 22.02 -61.27
CA ARG A 344 -1.12 22.15 -62.74
C ARG A 344 -1.44 20.80 -63.36
#